data_AF-A0A151WHF3-F1
#
_entry.id   AF-A0A151WHF3-F1
#
_cell.length_a   1.000
_cell.length_b   1.000
_cell.length_c   1.000
_cell.angle_alpha   90.00
_cell.angle_beta   90.00
_cell.angle_gamma   90.00
#
_symmetry.space_group_name_H-M   'P 1'
#
loop_
_entity.id
_entity.type
_entity.pdbx_description
1 polymer ?
#
loop_
_entity_poly.entity_id
_entity_poly.type
_entity_poly.pdbx_seq_one_letter_code
_entity_poly.pdbx_strand_id
1 'polypeptide(L)'
;MRQRCGNTYRELLSRIRIGLVTDSDINVLESRKVNFKGSSCDERLNELCTYMNQLPVDTICLLPTCYLCTTLNTAMLNKIDGDEILLIAEDDIDCAPAMKKKCTKF
;
A
#
# COMPACT_ATOMS: atom_id res chain seq x y z
N MET A 1 12.70 -20.77 5.62
CA MET A 1 12.79 -19.33 5.31
C MET A 1 12.05 -19.04 4.01
N ARG A 2 11.43 -17.86 3.90
CA ARG A 2 10.47 -17.52 2.85
C ARG A 2 11.05 -17.61 1.42
N GLN A 3 12.30 -17.19 1.19
CA GLN A 3 12.94 -17.19 -0.14
C GLN A 3 13.83 -18.43 -0.41
N ARG A 4 13.33 -19.64 -0.14
CA ARG A 4 14.14 -20.89 -0.20
C ARG A 4 14.70 -21.23 -1.59
N CYS A 5 14.01 -20.88 -2.67
CA CYS A 5 14.37 -21.29 -4.04
C CYS A 5 15.22 -20.26 -4.81
N GLY A 6 15.47 -19.07 -4.25
CA GLY A 6 16.18 -17.98 -4.94
C GLY A 6 17.46 -17.59 -4.24
N ASN A 7 18.56 -18.31 -4.50
CA ASN A 7 19.82 -18.09 -3.77
C ASN A 7 20.38 -16.67 -3.98
N THR A 8 20.33 -16.16 -5.21
CA THR A 8 20.79 -14.81 -5.56
C THR A 8 19.98 -13.71 -4.89
N TYR A 9 18.65 -13.84 -4.87
CA TYR A 9 17.77 -12.85 -4.24
C TYR A 9 17.90 -12.87 -2.71
N ARG A 10 18.09 -14.05 -2.12
CA ARG A 10 18.36 -14.19 -0.68
C ARG A 10 19.65 -13.48 -0.28
N GLU A 11 20.71 -13.61 -1.06
CA GLU A 11 21.98 -12.94 -0.81
C GLU A 11 21.85 -11.42 -0.96
N LEU A 12 21.16 -10.94 -2.00
CA LEU A 12 20.82 -9.52 -2.17
C LEU A 12 20.11 -8.96 -0.93
N LEU A 13 19.06 -9.64 -0.45
CA LEU A 13 18.32 -9.20 0.74
C LEU A 13 19.19 -9.20 2.01
N SER A 14 20.12 -10.15 2.12
CA SER A 14 21.04 -10.24 3.25
C SER A 14 22.04 -9.09 3.26
N ARG A 15 22.54 -8.67 2.08
CA ARG A 15 23.41 -7.49 1.93
C ARG A 15 22.66 -6.19 2.26
N ILE A 16 21.46 -6.00 1.72
CA ILE A 16 20.63 -4.81 2.02
C ILE A 16 20.37 -4.68 3.52
N ARG A 17 20.09 -5.80 4.21
CA ARG A 17 19.82 -5.80 5.66
C ARG A 17 20.96 -5.22 6.50
N ILE A 18 22.21 -5.38 6.07
CA ILE A 18 23.40 -4.83 6.75
C ILE A 18 23.85 -3.48 6.18
N GLY A 19 23.07 -2.89 5.26
CA GLY A 19 23.38 -1.61 4.64
C GLY A 19 24.39 -1.69 3.50
N LEU A 20 24.70 -2.88 2.98
CA LEU A 20 25.60 -3.05 1.84
C LEU A 20 24.77 -3.19 0.56
N VAL A 21 24.89 -2.24 -0.36
CA VAL A 21 24.18 -2.25 -1.63
C VAL A 21 25.21 -2.04 -2.75
N THR A 22 25.34 -3.02 -3.63
CA THR A 22 26.25 -2.93 -4.79
C THR A 22 25.52 -2.45 -6.03
N ASP A 23 26.25 -2.00 -7.05
CA ASP A 23 25.65 -1.65 -8.36
C ASP A 23 24.88 -2.83 -8.98
N SER A 24 25.38 -4.05 -8.76
CA SER A 24 24.68 -5.27 -9.20
C SER A 24 23.32 -5.45 -8.51
N ASP A 25 23.23 -5.11 -7.21
CA ASP A 25 21.98 -5.16 -6.45
C ASP A 25 20.99 -4.11 -6.95
N ILE A 26 21.49 -2.89 -7.23
CA ILE A 26 20.69 -1.79 -7.79
C ILE A 26 20.10 -2.20 -9.14
N ASN A 27 20.92 -2.76 -10.04
CA ASN A 27 20.47 -3.20 -11.36
C ASN A 27 19.36 -4.27 -11.27
N VAL A 28 19.47 -5.21 -10.33
CA VAL A 28 18.44 -6.22 -10.09
C VAL A 28 17.14 -5.55 -9.61
N LEU A 29 17.21 -4.56 -8.72
CA LEU A 29 16.01 -3.86 -8.23
C LEU A 29 15.38 -2.97 -9.30
N GLU A 30 16.18 -2.21 -10.05
CA GLU A 30 15.70 -1.36 -11.14
C GLU A 30 15.04 -2.19 -12.26
N SER A 31 15.53 -3.40 -12.54
CA SER A 31 14.87 -4.32 -13.51
C SER A 31 13.45 -4.72 -13.12
N ARG A 32 13.08 -4.58 -11.84
CA ARG A 32 11.75 -4.92 -11.29
C ARG A 32 10.86 -3.70 -11.07
N LYS A 33 11.36 -2.51 -11.38
CA LYS A 33 10.63 -1.27 -11.18
C LYS A 33 9.45 -1.20 -12.13
N VAL A 34 8.29 -0.82 -11.59
CA VAL A 34 7.12 -0.55 -12.41
C VAL A 34 7.34 0.79 -13.11
N ASN A 35 7.31 0.77 -14.45
CA ASN A 35 7.50 1.96 -15.27
C ASN A 35 6.14 2.58 -15.58
N PHE A 36 5.90 3.75 -14.98
CA PHE A 36 4.70 4.54 -15.25
C PHE A 36 4.94 5.54 -16.39
N LYS A 37 3.96 5.71 -17.28
CA LYS A 37 3.99 6.66 -18.40
C LYS A 37 3.28 7.98 -18.07
N GLY A 38 2.33 7.93 -17.13
CA GLY A 38 1.58 9.09 -16.66
C GLY A 38 2.46 10.23 -16.17
N SER A 39 2.09 11.44 -16.57
CA SER A 39 2.72 12.70 -16.18
C SER A 39 2.19 13.23 -14.86
N SER A 40 0.92 12.93 -14.53
CA SER A 40 0.26 13.33 -13.29
C SER A 40 0.17 12.19 -12.28
N CYS A 41 -0.09 12.52 -11.01
CA CYS A 41 -0.32 11.51 -9.98
C CYS A 41 -1.53 10.61 -10.29
N ASP A 42 -2.61 11.19 -10.81
CA ASP A 42 -3.85 10.45 -11.11
C ASP A 42 -3.67 9.47 -12.28
N GLU A 43 -2.92 9.88 -13.32
CA GLU A 43 -2.56 8.98 -14.42
C GLU A 43 -1.74 7.80 -13.91
N ARG A 44 -0.73 8.06 -13.08
CA ARG A 44 0.13 7.00 -12.52
C ARG A 44 -0.64 6.09 -11.55
N LEU A 45 -1.57 6.64 -10.78
CA LEU A 45 -2.46 5.86 -9.91
C LEU A 45 -3.36 4.94 -10.73
N ASN A 46 -3.92 5.44 -11.83
CA ASN A 46 -4.74 4.64 -12.73
C ASN A 46 -3.94 3.51 -13.39
N GLU A 47 -2.72 3.79 -13.83
CA GLU A 47 -1.79 2.78 -14.35
C GLU A 47 -1.44 1.74 -13.29
N LEU A 48 -1.17 2.15 -12.06
CA LEU A 48 -0.90 1.24 -10.94
C LEU A 48 -2.10 0.33 -10.66
N CYS A 49 -3.32 0.88 -10.64
CA CYS A 49 -4.53 0.08 -10.46
C CYS A 49 -4.69 -0.95 -11.59
N THR A 50 -4.44 -0.54 -12.84
CA THR A 50 -4.50 -1.46 -13.99
C THR A 50 -3.44 -2.56 -13.89
N TYR A 51 -2.22 -2.21 -13.47
CA TYR A 51 -1.16 -3.19 -13.21
C TYR A 51 -1.56 -4.19 -12.13
N MET A 52 -2.11 -3.72 -11.01
CA MET A 52 -2.58 -4.57 -9.90
C MET A 52 -3.67 -5.55 -10.34
N ASN A 53 -4.61 -5.13 -11.19
CA ASN A 53 -5.66 -6.00 -11.72
C ASN A 53 -5.14 -7.16 -12.59
N GLN A 54 -3.90 -7.08 -13.08
CA GLN A 54 -3.25 -8.14 -13.85
C GLN A 54 -2.51 -9.16 -12.96
N LEU A 55 -2.35 -8.85 -11.67
CA LEU A 55 -1.66 -9.71 -10.71
C LEU A 55 -2.63 -10.71 -10.08
N PRO A 56 -2.13 -11.80 -9.47
CA PRO A 56 -2.95 -12.73 -8.70
C PRO A 56 -3.75 -12.02 -7.60
N VAL A 57 -4.96 -12.52 -7.32
CA VAL A 57 -5.90 -11.92 -6.36
C VAL A 57 -5.32 -11.82 -4.93
N ASP A 58 -4.39 -12.71 -4.57
CA ASP A 58 -3.71 -12.73 -3.28
C ASP A 58 -2.47 -11.81 -3.22
N THR A 59 -2.26 -10.97 -4.24
CA THR A 59 -1.15 -10.01 -4.26
C THR A 59 -1.34 -8.93 -3.19
N ILE A 60 -0.28 -8.68 -2.43
CA ILE A 60 -0.23 -7.63 -1.41
C ILE A 60 0.62 -6.46 -1.91
N CYS A 61 0.10 -5.24 -1.80
CA CYS A 61 0.84 -4.01 -2.04
C CYS A 61 1.32 -3.41 -0.71
N LEU A 62 2.59 -3.05 -0.62
CA LEU A 62 3.17 -2.37 0.54
C LEU A 62 3.53 -0.94 0.14
N LEU A 63 2.98 0.04 0.86
CA LEU A 63 3.22 1.47 0.62
C LEU A 63 3.78 2.15 1.87
N PRO A 64 4.55 3.25 1.72
CA PRO A 64 5.24 3.87 2.86
C PRO A 64 4.34 4.53 3.91
N THR A 65 3.13 4.96 3.54
CA THR A 65 2.22 5.71 4.43
C THR A 65 0.79 5.21 4.35
N CYS A 66 0.05 5.37 5.44
CA CYS A 66 -1.39 5.05 5.48
C CYS A 66 -2.18 5.85 4.43
N TYR A 67 -1.81 7.11 4.20
CA TYR A 67 -2.42 7.94 3.17
C TYR A 67 -2.33 7.28 1.79
N LEU A 68 -1.13 6.83 1.38
CA LEU A 68 -0.94 6.16 0.10
C LEU A 68 -1.70 4.83 0.02
N CYS A 69 -1.75 4.07 1.13
CA CYS A 69 -2.59 2.87 1.22
C CYS A 69 -4.07 3.20 0.99
N THR A 70 -4.61 4.21 1.69
CA THR A 70 -6.00 4.64 1.53
C THR A 70 -6.27 5.10 0.11
N THR A 71 -5.41 5.94 -0.48
CA THR A 71 -5.56 6.40 -1.86
C THR A 71 -5.63 5.25 -2.85
N LEU A 72 -4.71 4.27 -2.77
CA LEU A 72 -4.73 3.11 -3.66
C LEU A 72 -5.95 2.22 -3.41
N ASN A 73 -6.27 1.92 -2.15
CA ASN A 73 -7.39 1.06 -1.80
C ASN A 73 -8.73 1.66 -2.27
N THR A 74 -8.94 2.96 -2.07
CA THR A 74 -10.13 3.66 -2.56
C THR A 74 -10.18 3.66 -4.10
N ALA A 75 -9.06 3.93 -4.77
CA ALA A 75 -9.02 3.89 -6.23
C ALA A 75 -9.30 2.48 -6.81
N MET A 76 -8.81 1.43 -6.15
CA MET A 76 -9.11 0.04 -6.52
C MET A 76 -10.57 -0.32 -6.24
N LEU A 77 -11.12 0.09 -5.07
CA LEU A 77 -12.52 -0.16 -4.71
C LEU A 77 -13.48 0.49 -5.71
N ASN A 78 -13.19 1.73 -6.14
CA ASN A 78 -13.98 2.45 -7.13
C ASN A 78 -13.98 1.80 -8.54
N LYS A 79 -13.08 0.86 -8.80
CA LYS A 79 -13.02 0.10 -10.06
C LYS A 79 -13.79 -1.22 -10.02
N ILE A 80 -14.25 -1.65 -8.85
CA ILE A 80 -15.02 -2.88 -8.71
C ILE A 80 -16.46 -2.58 -9.12
N ASP A 81 -16.99 -3.37 -10.06
CA ASP A 81 -18.39 -3.29 -10.43
C ASP A 81 -19.26 -3.82 -9.27
N GLY A 82 -20.03 -2.94 -8.66
CA GLY A 82 -20.93 -3.29 -7.56
C GLY A 82 -21.52 -2.07 -6.86
N ASP A 83 -22.53 -2.30 -6.02
CA ASP A 83 -23.11 -1.26 -5.19
C ASP A 83 -22.15 -0.90 -4.05
N GLU A 84 -21.97 0.40 -3.81
CA GLU A 84 -21.20 0.89 -2.68
C GLU A 84 -21.96 0.66 -1.37
N ILE A 85 -21.28 0.06 -0.39
CA ILE A 85 -21.79 -0.07 0.98
C ILE A 85 -21.00 0.87 1.88
N LEU A 86 -21.65 1.93 2.34
CA LEU A 86 -21.06 2.91 3.25
C LEU A 86 -21.31 2.52 4.71
N LEU A 87 -20.24 2.31 5.46
CA LEU A 87 -20.27 2.08 6.91
C LEU A 87 -19.62 3.26 7.61
N ILE A 88 -20.37 3.95 8.48
CA ILE A 88 -19.91 5.12 9.24
C ILE A 88 -19.74 4.69 10.69
N ALA A 89 -18.54 4.89 11.24
CA ALA A 89 -18.29 4.67 12.67
C ALA A 89 -18.80 5.87 13.46
N GLU A 90 -19.56 5.60 14.52
CA GLU A 90 -19.93 6.58 15.53
C GLU A 90 -19.14 6.30 16.80
N ASP A 91 -18.24 7.22 17.15
CA ASP A 91 -17.46 7.11 18.37
C ASP A 91 -18.26 7.72 19.54
N ASP A 92 -18.46 6.95 20.61
CA ASP A 92 -18.97 7.45 21.90
C ASP A 92 -17.90 7.30 22.99
N ILE A 93 -17.94 8.19 23.97
CA ILE A 93 -17.09 8.13 25.14
C ILE A 93 -17.96 7.67 26.30
N ASP A 94 -17.70 6.46 26.79
CA ASP A 94 -18.33 5.96 28.00
C ASP A 94 -17.84 6.76 29.21
N CYS A 95 -18.61 7.78 29.57
CA CYS A 95 -18.34 8.65 30.70
C CYS A 95 -19.64 9.09 31.37
N ALA A 96 -19.52 9.52 32.63
CA ALA A 96 -20.66 10.01 33.40
C ALA A 96 -21.39 11.14 32.64
N PRO A 97 -22.74 11.26 32.75
CA PRO A 97 -23.51 12.27 32.02
C PRO A 97 -23.03 13.72 32.20
N ALA A 98 -22.46 14.02 33.37
CA ALA A 98 -21.88 15.33 33.68
C ALA A 98 -20.60 15.64 32.86
N MET A 99 -19.90 14.62 32.39
CA MET A 99 -18.68 14.72 31.59
C MET A 99 -18.95 14.70 30.07
N LYS A 100 -20.04 14.06 29.62
CA LYS A 100 -20.42 14.01 28.19
C LYS A 100 -20.44 15.38 27.51
N LYS A 101 -20.98 16.43 28.18
CA LYS A 101 -21.02 17.81 27.66
C LYS A 101 -19.65 18.50 27.55
N LYS A 102 -18.62 18.00 28.26
CA LYS A 102 -17.26 18.53 28.20
C LYS A 102 -16.43 17.84 27.10
N CYS A 103 -16.80 16.62 26.72
CA CYS A 103 -16.10 15.82 25.72
C CYS A 103 -16.52 16.18 24.28
N THR A 104 -17.76 16.62 24.04
CA THR A 104 -18.26 17.04 22.72
C THR A 104 -17.79 18.42 22.24
N LYS A 105 -16.79 19.02 22.90
CA LYS A 105 -16.27 20.37 22.58
C LYS A 105 -14.91 20.37 21.86
N PHE A 106 -14.41 19.21 21.44
CA PHE A 106 -13.18 19.09 20.65
C PHE A 106 -13.51 18.74 19.21
#